data_AF-A0A8H5WVJ1-F1
#
_entry.id   AF-A0A8H5WVJ1-F1
#
_cell.length_a   1.000
_cell.length_b   1.000
_cell.length_c   1.000
_cell.angle_alpha   90.00
_cell.angle_beta   90.00
_cell.angle_gamma   90.00
#
_symmetry.space_group_name_H-M   'P 1'
#
loop_
_entity.id
_entity.type
_entity.pdbx_description
1 polymer ?
#
loop_
_entity_poly.entity_id
_entity_poly.type
_entity_poly.pdbx_seq_one_letter_code
_entity_poly.pdbx_strand_id
1 'polypeptide(L)'
;MLNFGRVPLIGNAIHPRPTHLPRTSMKQLKALEDIEVAARKAQLEIETKPGDIHFINNLFILHKRDSFKNGDGVGEKRHLVRMRLRDDELGWNLPESLRKEWADAFGAGSDKLWHVDPMPEGFFPLRSYPN
;
A
#
# COMPACT_ATOMS: atom_id res chain seq x y z
N MET A 1 -0.18 5.86 -7.20
CA MET A 1 0.76 4.79 -6.76
C MET A 1 0.09 3.43 -6.92
N LEU A 2 0.83 2.42 -7.40
CA LEU A 2 0.27 1.10 -7.71
C LEU A 2 0.01 0.29 -6.43
N ASN A 3 -1.21 -0.20 -6.26
CA ASN A 3 -1.59 -1.17 -5.26
C ASN A 3 -2.45 -2.24 -5.92
N PHE A 4 -2.21 -3.50 -5.58
CA PHE A 4 -3.13 -4.58 -5.91
C PHE A 4 -4.11 -4.78 -4.75
N GLY A 5 -5.41 -4.73 -5.06
CA GLY A 5 -6.45 -4.93 -4.06
C GLY A 5 -7.81 -5.21 -4.69
N ARG A 6 -8.56 -6.12 -4.09
CA ARG A 6 -9.90 -6.50 -4.59
C ARG A 6 -10.96 -5.48 -4.18
N VAL A 7 -10.86 -4.95 -2.97
CA VAL A 7 -11.89 -4.08 -2.34
C VAL A 7 -12.32 -2.91 -3.23
N PRO A 8 -11.44 -2.15 -3.90
CA PRO A 8 -11.87 -1.06 -4.79
C PRO A 8 -12.72 -1.53 -5.99
N LEU A 9 -12.56 -2.78 -6.41
CA LEU A 9 -13.23 -3.35 -7.57
C LEU A 9 -14.49 -4.15 -7.23
N ILE A 10 -14.59 -4.72 -6.02
CA ILE A 10 -15.74 -5.57 -5.63
C ILE A 10 -16.49 -5.09 -4.40
N GLY A 11 -15.91 -4.18 -3.60
CA GLY A 11 -16.44 -3.73 -2.33
C GLY A 11 -16.37 -4.78 -1.20
N ASN A 12 -16.72 -4.35 0.01
CA ASN A 12 -17.02 -5.22 1.14
C ASN A 12 -18.02 -4.51 2.09
N ALA A 13 -18.33 -5.13 3.24
CA ALA A 13 -19.30 -4.58 4.20
C ALA A 13 -18.91 -3.21 4.78
N ILE A 14 -17.61 -2.90 4.86
CA ILE A 14 -17.09 -1.64 5.43
C ILE A 14 -16.88 -0.60 4.33
N HIS A 15 -16.48 -1.05 3.14
CA HIS A 15 -16.19 -0.23 1.96
C HIS A 15 -17.11 -0.68 0.82
N PRO A 16 -18.39 -0.29 0.85
CA PRO A 16 -19.33 -0.66 -0.19
C PRO A 16 -18.89 -0.05 -1.53
N ARG A 17 -19.02 -0.83 -2.61
CA ARG A 17 -18.67 -0.36 -3.95
C ARG A 17 -19.76 0.61 -4.46
N PRO A 18 -19.41 1.79 -5.00
CA PRO A 18 -20.38 2.69 -5.59
C PRO A 18 -21.17 2.02 -6.73
N THR A 19 -22.50 2.15 -6.69
CA THR A 19 -23.42 1.47 -7.62
C THR A 19 -23.37 2.00 -9.05
N HIS A 20 -22.86 3.21 -9.26
CA HIS A 20 -22.71 3.83 -10.59
C HIS A 20 -21.52 3.26 -11.39
N LEU A 21 -20.63 2.49 -10.76
CA LEU A 21 -19.50 1.88 -11.45
C LEU A 21 -19.95 0.60 -12.20
N PRO A 22 -19.41 0.31 -13.39
CA PRO A 22 -19.74 -0.91 -14.12
C PRO A 22 -19.46 -2.17 -13.31
N ARG A 23 -20.33 -3.18 -13.39
CA ARG A 23 -20.10 -4.47 -12.71
C ARG A 23 -18.76 -5.07 -13.14
N THR A 24 -18.05 -5.67 -12.18
CA THR A 24 -16.80 -6.38 -12.46
C THR A 24 -17.13 -7.65 -13.23
N SER A 25 -16.57 -7.77 -14.44
CA SER A 25 -16.81 -8.92 -15.30
C SER A 25 -16.21 -10.21 -14.71
N MET A 26 -16.73 -11.36 -15.12
CA MET A 26 -16.15 -12.66 -14.75
C MET A 26 -14.68 -12.78 -15.16
N LYS A 27 -14.30 -12.22 -16.31
CA LYS A 27 -12.90 -12.19 -16.76
C LYS A 27 -12.01 -11.39 -15.81
N GLN A 28 -12.48 -10.22 -15.34
CA GLN A 28 -11.73 -9.42 -14.36
C GLN A 28 -11.63 -10.12 -13.01
N LEU A 29 -12.72 -10.75 -12.53
CA LEU A 29 -12.70 -11.52 -11.29
C LEU A 29 -11.68 -12.67 -11.35
N LYS A 30 -11.67 -13.39 -12.48
CA LYS A 30 -10.71 -14.47 -12.73
C LYS A 30 -9.27 -13.95 -12.78
N ALA A 31 -9.02 -12.81 -13.42
CA ALA A 31 -7.70 -12.20 -13.45
C ALA A 31 -7.21 -11.80 -12.04
N LEU A 32 -8.08 -11.26 -11.18
CA LEU A 32 -7.74 -10.95 -9.80
C LEU A 32 -7.38 -12.22 -9.00
N GLU A 33 -8.13 -13.30 -9.21
CA GLU A 33 -7.84 -14.61 -8.62
C GLU A 33 -6.51 -15.19 -9.12
N ASP A 34 -6.24 -15.12 -10.41
CA ASP A 34 -5.00 -15.63 -11.00
C ASP A 34 -3.76 -14.92 -10.46
N ILE A 35 -3.82 -13.59 -10.33
CA ILE A 35 -2.76 -12.80 -9.70
C ILE A 35 -2.54 -13.24 -8.25
N GLU A 36 -3.61 -13.44 -7.49
CA GLU A 36 -3.51 -13.85 -6.09
C GLU A 36 -2.92 -15.26 -5.95
N VAL A 37 -3.34 -16.20 -6.79
CA VAL A 37 -2.80 -17.57 -6.82
C VAL A 37 -1.31 -17.55 -7.20
N ALA A 38 -0.93 -16.78 -8.22
CA ALA A 38 0.47 -16.65 -8.63
C ALA A 38 1.32 -16.01 -7.52
N ALA A 39 0.83 -14.93 -6.90
CA ALA A 39 1.52 -14.26 -5.82
C ALA A 39 1.74 -15.17 -4.61
N ARG A 40 0.74 -15.99 -4.23
CA ARG A 40 0.86 -16.96 -3.13
C ARG A 40 1.87 -18.07 -3.43
N LYS A 41 1.94 -18.54 -4.68
CA LYS A 41 2.92 -19.58 -5.08
C LYS A 41 4.37 -19.08 -5.01
N ALA A 42 4.60 -17.80 -5.27
CA ALA A 42 5.92 -17.19 -5.27
C ALA A 42 6.22 -16.36 -4.00
N GLN A 43 5.38 -16.46 -2.97
CA GLN A 43 5.49 -15.58 -1.81
C GLN A 43 6.76 -15.86 -1.00
N LEU A 44 7.33 -14.78 -0.47
CA LEU A 44 8.37 -14.83 0.55
C LEU A 44 7.83 -14.19 1.82
N GLU A 45 7.96 -14.88 2.94
CA GLU A 45 7.62 -14.36 4.26
C GLU A 45 8.87 -13.79 4.93
N ILE A 46 8.78 -12.55 5.38
CA ILE A 46 9.89 -11.83 6.02
C ILE A 46 9.46 -11.49 7.44
N GLU A 47 10.15 -12.06 8.42
CA GLU A 47 10.04 -11.63 9.81
C GLU A 47 10.74 -10.27 9.97
N THR A 48 9.95 -9.20 10.11
CA THR A 48 10.49 -7.84 10.29
C THR A 48 10.79 -7.58 11.76
N LYS A 49 12.04 -7.26 12.08
CA LYS A 49 12.51 -6.91 13.42
C LYS A 49 12.75 -5.39 13.55
N PRO A 50 12.74 -4.83 14.77
CA PRO A 50 13.11 -3.43 14.97
C PRO A 50 14.50 -3.13 14.39
N GLY A 51 14.57 -2.09 13.56
CA GLY A 51 15.80 -1.70 12.85
C GLY A 51 15.91 -2.24 11.42
N ASP A 52 15.10 -3.22 11.03
CA ASP A 52 15.10 -3.73 9.65
C ASP A 52 14.57 -2.69 8.67
N ILE A 53 15.21 -2.61 7.49
CA ILE A 53 14.82 -1.72 6.40
C ILE A 53 14.54 -2.54 5.16
N HIS A 54 13.31 -2.41 4.63
CA HIS A 54 12.90 -3.12 3.42
C HIS A 54 12.86 -2.15 2.23
N PHE A 55 13.71 -2.39 1.23
CA PHE A 55 13.64 -1.72 -0.06
C PHE A 55 12.80 -2.56 -1.03
N ILE A 56 11.69 -1.99 -1.50
CA ILE A 56 10.73 -2.69 -2.35
C ILE A 56 10.54 -1.89 -3.65
N ASN A 57 10.83 -2.52 -4.79
CA ASN A 57 10.47 -1.96 -6.09
C ASN A 57 8.96 -2.13 -6.33
N ASN A 58 8.19 -1.06 -6.14
CA ASN A 58 6.73 -1.06 -6.24
C ASN A 58 6.18 -1.31 -7.67
N LEU A 59 7.02 -1.31 -8.69
CA LEU A 59 6.63 -1.67 -10.06
C LEU A 59 6.76 -3.17 -10.33
N PHE A 60 7.45 -3.91 -9.46
CA PHE A 60 7.80 -5.30 -9.67
C PHE A 60 7.29 -6.24 -8.58
N ILE A 61 7.32 -5.80 -7.31
CA ILE A 61 7.01 -6.65 -6.16
C ILE A 61 5.66 -6.24 -5.55
N LEU A 62 4.75 -7.21 -5.48
CA LEU A 62 3.58 -7.12 -4.60
C LEU A 62 4.02 -7.36 -3.16
N HIS A 63 3.54 -6.52 -2.25
CA HIS A 63 3.81 -6.66 -0.81
C HIS A 63 2.49 -6.60 -0.04
N LYS A 64 2.40 -7.43 1.00
CA LYS A 64 1.27 -7.45 1.93
C LYS A 64 1.79 -7.60 3.35
N ARG A 65 0.85 -7.55 4.29
CA ARG A 65 1.08 -7.91 5.67
C ARG A 65 -0.11 -8.70 6.16
N ASP A 66 0.13 -9.71 6.99
CA ASP A 66 -0.93 -10.49 7.59
C ASP A 66 -1.59 -9.77 8.76
N SER A 67 -2.72 -10.33 9.20
CA SER A 67 -3.38 -9.90 10.41
C SER A 67 -2.47 -10.15 11.62
N PHE A 68 -2.60 -9.27 12.60
CA PHE A 68 -1.77 -9.26 13.80
C PHE A 68 -2.54 -8.59 14.92
N LYS A 69 -2.06 -8.76 16.15
CA LYS A 69 -2.52 -8.00 17.32
C LYS A 69 -1.33 -7.21 17.85
N ASN A 70 -1.56 -5.95 18.19
CA ASN A 70 -0.57 -5.20 18.95
C ASN A 70 -0.52 -5.73 20.39
N GLY A 71 0.62 -5.58 21.06
CA GLY A 71 0.67 -5.73 22.51
C GLY A 71 0.11 -4.49 23.22
N ASP A 72 -0.16 -4.66 24.51
CA ASP A 72 -0.78 -3.64 25.36
C ASP A 72 0.25 -2.71 26.02
N GLY A 73 1.53 -3.11 26.03
CA GLY A 73 2.63 -2.35 26.61
C GLY A 73 3.15 -1.20 25.74
N VAL A 74 3.87 -0.27 26.38
CA VAL A 74 4.59 0.81 25.67
C VAL A 74 5.67 0.18 24.78
N GLY A 75 5.64 0.48 23.48
CA GLY A 75 6.57 -0.07 22.50
C GLY A 75 6.15 -1.42 21.89
N GLU A 76 5.04 -2.01 22.34
CA GLU A 76 4.52 -3.28 21.79
C GLU A 76 3.54 -3.09 20.61
N LYS A 77 3.20 -1.83 20.30
CA LYS A 77 2.46 -1.47 19.10
C LYS A 77 3.41 -1.38 17.91
N ARG A 78 3.09 -2.06 16.82
CA ARG A 78 3.91 -2.03 15.59
C ARG A 78 3.93 -0.64 14.98
N HIS A 79 5.10 -0.02 14.92
CA HIS A 79 5.33 1.26 14.27
C HIS A 79 6.26 1.09 13.07
N LEU A 80 5.83 1.50 11.89
CA LEU A 80 6.67 1.52 10.69
C LEU A 80 6.65 2.90 10.04
N VAL A 81 7.83 3.39 9.70
CA VAL A 81 8.00 4.56 8.84
C VAL A 81 8.10 4.09 7.40
N ARG A 82 7.30 4.69 6.50
CA ARG A 82 7.35 4.37 5.07
C ARG A 82 7.73 5.60 4.26
N MET A 83 8.81 5.46 3.49
CA MET A 83 9.21 6.43 2.48
C MET A 83 8.84 5.94 1.08
N ARG A 84 8.53 6.87 0.20
CA ARG A 84 8.34 6.63 -1.23
C ARG A 84 9.51 7.28 -1.94
N LEU A 85 10.22 6.51 -2.74
CA LEU A 85 11.42 6.95 -3.42
C LEU A 85 11.19 6.88 -4.94
N ARG A 86 11.78 7.82 -5.67
CA ARG A 86 11.85 7.85 -7.13
C ARG A 86 13.30 8.14 -7.50
N ASP A 87 13.82 7.33 -8.41
CA ASP A 87 15.13 7.56 -9.02
C ASP A 87 14.89 8.23 -10.37
N ASP A 88 15.44 9.44 -10.55
CA ASP A 88 15.27 10.22 -11.77
C ASP A 88 16.28 9.82 -12.87
N GLU A 89 17.33 9.07 -12.53
CA GLU A 89 18.36 8.60 -13.46
C GLU A 89 18.12 7.14 -13.89
N LEU A 90 17.80 6.26 -12.93
CA LEU A 90 17.62 4.82 -13.14
C LEU A 90 16.15 4.35 -13.04
N GLY A 91 15.21 5.30 -13.03
CA GLY A 91 13.78 5.01 -12.99
C GLY A 91 13.29 4.18 -14.19
N TRP A 92 12.34 3.27 -13.95
CA TRP A 92 11.72 2.51 -15.04
C TRP A 92 10.74 3.38 -15.84
N ASN A 93 10.61 3.08 -17.13
CA ASN A 93 9.61 3.71 -17.98
C ASN A 93 8.21 3.45 -17.45
N LEU A 94 7.47 4.52 -17.15
CA LEU A 94 6.11 4.44 -16.66
C LEU A 94 5.11 4.39 -17.81
N PRO A 95 4.10 3.51 -17.74
CA PRO A 95 2.91 3.60 -18.57
C PRO A 95 2.29 5.00 -18.49
N GLU A 96 1.77 5.51 -19.60
CA GLU A 96 1.17 6.84 -19.68
C GLU A 96 0.07 7.05 -18.62
N SER A 97 -0.74 6.02 -18.38
CA SER A 97 -1.81 6.01 -17.38
C SER A 97 -1.34 6.26 -15.94
N LEU A 98 -0.06 6.06 -15.64
CA LEU A 98 0.50 6.26 -14.30
C LEU A 98 1.22 7.61 -14.14
N ARG A 99 1.44 8.37 -15.21
CA ARG A 99 2.23 9.61 -15.16
C ARG A 99 1.63 10.65 -14.21
N LYS A 100 0.32 10.85 -14.25
CA LYS A 100 -0.37 11.80 -13.34
C LYS A 100 -0.21 11.39 -11.88
N GLU A 101 -0.51 10.14 -11.56
CA GLU A 101 -0.35 9.57 -10.21
C GLU A 101 1.09 9.70 -9.69
N TRP A 102 2.09 9.60 -10.56
CA TRP A 102 3.49 9.81 -10.22
C TRP A 102 3.84 11.28 -10.01
N ALA A 103 3.34 12.16 -10.87
CA ALA A 103 3.52 13.61 -10.71
C ALA A 103 2.88 14.10 -9.40
N ASP A 104 1.68 13.61 -9.07
CA ASP A 104 1.00 13.94 -7.81
C ASP A 104 1.79 13.43 -6.59
N ALA A 105 2.46 12.28 -6.70
CA ALA A 105 3.23 11.68 -5.61
C ALA A 105 4.63 12.27 -5.39
N PHE A 106 5.28 12.76 -6.45
CA PHE A 106 6.70 13.17 -6.43
C PHE A 106 6.94 14.59 -6.94
N GLY A 107 5.90 15.30 -7.37
CA GLY A 107 5.97 16.70 -7.79
C GLY A 107 6.32 17.64 -6.63
N ALA A 108 6.64 18.88 -6.97
CA ALA A 108 6.93 19.90 -5.98
C ALA A 108 5.67 20.26 -5.16
N GLY A 109 5.83 20.54 -3.87
CA GLY A 109 4.77 21.14 -3.03
C GLY A 109 4.10 20.23 -2.00
N SER A 110 4.62 19.03 -1.72
CA SER A 110 4.16 18.23 -0.57
C SER A 110 5.16 18.30 0.60
N ASP A 111 4.64 18.46 1.81
CA ASP A 111 5.43 18.40 3.03
C ASP A 111 6.02 17.00 3.20
N LYS A 112 7.33 16.97 3.43
CA LYS A 112 8.11 15.74 3.64
C LYS A 112 8.30 15.52 5.14
N LEU A 113 7.26 15.02 5.80
CA LEU A 113 7.27 14.75 7.25
C LEU A 113 7.16 13.24 7.53
N TRP A 114 8.05 12.74 8.37
CA TRP A 114 8.00 11.36 8.87
C TRP A 114 8.03 11.36 10.39
N HIS A 115 7.05 10.70 10.99
CA HIS A 115 6.99 10.50 12.43
C HIS A 115 7.81 9.26 12.79
N VAL A 116 9.07 9.47 13.17
CA VAL A 116 9.97 8.40 13.62
C VAL A 116 9.42 7.74 14.87
N ASP A 117 8.85 8.54 15.77
CA ASP A 117 8.15 8.06 16.95
C ASP A 117 6.64 7.92 16.70
N PRO A 118 5.94 7.01 17.41
CA PRO A 118 4.49 6.92 17.36
C PRO A 118 3.83 8.23 17.78
N MET A 119 2.84 8.70 16.99
CA MET A 119 2.05 9.85 17.39
C MET A 119 1.04 9.49 18.48
N PRO A 120 0.61 10.46 19.31
CA PRO A 120 -0.43 10.24 20.31
C PRO A 120 -1.69 9.64 19.70
N GLU A 121 -2.43 8.87 20.49
CA GLU A 121 -3.67 8.26 20.05
C GLU A 121 -4.68 9.30 19.55
N GLY A 122 -5.30 9.04 18.40
CA GLY A 122 -6.23 9.96 17.75
C GLY A 122 -5.58 11.09 16.94
N PHE A 123 -4.24 11.20 16.94
CA PHE A 123 -3.54 12.24 16.17
C PHE A 123 -3.08 11.74 14.80
N PHE A 124 -3.76 12.18 13.74
CA PHE A 124 -3.47 11.80 12.35
C PHE A 124 -3.27 13.06 11.49
N PRO A 125 -2.07 13.67 11.47
CA PRO A 125 -1.86 14.98 10.86
C PRO A 125 -2.06 14.98 9.34
N LEU A 126 -1.98 13.81 8.71
CA LEU A 126 -2.07 13.64 7.26
C LEU A 126 -3.33 12.86 6.82
N ARG A 127 -4.24 12.50 7.74
CA ARG A 127 -5.42 11.67 7.43
C ARG A 127 -6.60 11.95 8.34
N SER A 128 -7.82 11.79 7.81
CA SER A 128 -9.05 11.91 8.60
C SER A 128 -9.41 10.65 9.41
N TYR A 129 -8.88 9.47 9.04
CA TYR A 129 -9.22 8.18 9.69
C TYR A 129 -8.02 7.22 9.74
N PRO A 130 -7.95 6.32 10.74
CA PRO A 130 -7.00 5.20 10.78
C PRO A 130 -7.31 4.15 9.69
N ASN A 131 -6.30 3.36 9.31
CA ASN A 131 -6.43 2.23 8.36
C ASN A 131 -7.17 1.04 8.97
#